data_AF-A0A970X518-F1
#
_entry.id   AF-A0A970X518-F1
#
_cell.length_a   1.000
_cell.length_b   1.000
_cell.length_c   1.000
_cell.angle_alpha   90.00
_cell.angle_beta   90.00
_cell.angle_gamma   90.00
#
_symmetry.space_group_name_H-M   'P 1'
#
loop_
_entity.id
_entity.type
_entity.pdbx_description
1 polymer ?
#
loop_
_entity_poly.entity_id
_entity_poly.type
_entity_poly.pdbx_seq_one_letter_code
_entity_poly.pdbx_strand_id
1 'polypeptide(L)'
;AGTIDFTSPEATAWYQGLLKALLEMGVSCIKTDFGEDIHLDADYANMPADKLHNLYPLLYQRAAWEVTKQVTGEGIAWSRAGWAGCQRYPLHWGGDAACSWEGLAGSLKGGLHLGLSGFGYWSHDIPGFHGVPDFMNAVISDELYLRWTQFGVFTSHMRYHGTSKREPYHHPAISRELHYWFRLRYALLPYLLQQADACTKTGYPLLRALLLHHPSDKTVWHIDDEYFLGDDLLVAPVINAENRRDVYLPAGEWVNLFTGQRTTGPCWLTDVSCPLKAFPVWVREGASLPVYPYLVACTDEMNLEKMVNLVIDETFRGLDASLLGPLLNAEQPSIQPTSSH
;
A
#
# COMPACT_ATOMS: atom_id res chain seq x y z
N ALA A 1 29.13 -6.71 -14.71
CA ALA A 1 27.73 -7.01 -15.11
C ALA A 1 27.53 -6.48 -16.53
N GLY A 2 26.34 -6.64 -17.12
CA GLY A 2 25.96 -5.99 -18.38
C GLY A 2 24.46 -5.70 -18.36
N THR A 3 24.06 -4.50 -18.76
CA THR A 3 22.64 -4.11 -18.81
C THR A 3 21.98 -4.74 -20.04
N ILE A 4 20.75 -5.24 -19.89
CA ILE A 4 19.96 -5.77 -21.02
C ILE A 4 19.46 -4.61 -21.87
N ASP A 5 19.72 -4.61 -23.18
CA ASP A 5 19.29 -3.53 -24.06
C ASP A 5 17.83 -3.66 -24.49
N PHE A 6 16.91 -3.02 -23.77
CA PHE A 6 15.48 -2.97 -24.14
C PHE A 6 15.16 -2.06 -25.34
N THR A 7 16.16 -1.45 -25.97
CA THR A 7 16.00 -0.80 -27.27
C THR A 7 16.15 -1.80 -28.42
N SER A 8 16.69 -2.99 -28.16
CA SER A 8 16.77 -4.11 -29.11
C SER A 8 15.54 -5.03 -28.99
N PRO A 9 14.77 -5.24 -30.08
CA PRO A 9 13.67 -6.21 -30.07
C PRO A 9 14.12 -7.65 -29.78
N GLU A 10 15.31 -8.04 -30.23
CA GLU A 10 15.87 -9.37 -30.00
C GLU A 10 16.20 -9.58 -28.52
N ALA A 11 16.88 -8.61 -27.89
CA ALA A 11 17.20 -8.69 -26.46
C ALA A 11 15.94 -8.63 -25.59
N THR A 12 14.94 -7.84 -26.00
CA THR A 12 13.63 -7.80 -25.32
C THR A 12 12.92 -9.15 -25.40
N ALA A 13 12.86 -9.77 -26.58
CA ALA A 13 12.25 -11.08 -26.77
C ALA A 13 13.00 -12.18 -26.00
N TRP A 14 14.33 -12.11 -25.95
CA TRP A 14 15.14 -13.00 -25.12
C TRP A 14 14.80 -12.86 -23.63
N TYR A 15 14.76 -11.64 -23.10
CA TYR A 15 14.39 -11.38 -21.70
C TYR A 15 12.96 -11.87 -21.39
N GLN A 16 12.00 -11.59 -22.28
CA GLN A 16 10.63 -12.09 -22.15
C GLN A 16 10.59 -13.62 -22.16
N GLY A 17 11.41 -14.29 -22.99
CA GLY A 17 11.53 -15.74 -22.99
C GLY A 17 12.00 -16.31 -21.65
N LEU A 18 12.93 -15.64 -20.96
CA LEU A 18 13.37 -16.02 -19.62
C LEU A 18 12.24 -15.92 -18.59
N LEU A 19 11.51 -14.80 -18.60
CA LEU A 19 10.39 -14.60 -17.68
C LEU A 19 9.25 -15.57 -17.98
N LYS A 20 8.94 -15.81 -19.26
CA LYS A 20 7.91 -16.74 -19.70
C LYS A 20 8.12 -18.14 -19.11
N ALA A 21 9.36 -18.63 -19.11
CA ALA A 21 9.67 -19.93 -18.51
C ALA A 21 9.32 -19.99 -17.02
N LEU A 22 9.50 -18.89 -16.27
CA LEU A 22 9.11 -18.81 -14.85
C LEU A 22 7.60 -18.68 -14.67
N LEU A 23 6.95 -17.88 -15.51
CA LEU A 23 5.50 -17.67 -15.49
C LEU A 23 4.75 -18.97 -15.81
N GLU A 24 5.25 -19.77 -16.77
CA GLU A 24 4.69 -21.08 -17.12
C GLU A 24 4.85 -22.12 -15.99
N MET A 25 5.75 -21.92 -15.03
CA MET A 25 5.82 -22.73 -13.80
C MET A 25 4.74 -22.38 -12.78
N GLY A 26 4.06 -21.22 -12.93
CA GLY A 26 3.02 -20.74 -12.02
C GLY A 26 3.39 -19.48 -11.23
N VAL A 27 4.49 -18.80 -11.56
CA VAL A 27 4.76 -17.45 -11.02
C VAL A 27 3.72 -16.48 -11.58
N SER A 28 3.11 -15.66 -10.71
CA SER A 28 2.05 -14.72 -11.13
C SER A 28 2.48 -13.25 -11.16
N CYS A 29 3.65 -12.92 -10.64
CA CYS A 29 4.19 -11.55 -10.61
C CYS A 29 5.72 -11.57 -10.62
N ILE A 30 6.33 -10.62 -11.34
CA ILE A 30 7.78 -10.44 -11.42
C ILE A 30 8.16 -9.12 -10.74
N LYS A 31 9.11 -9.20 -9.80
CA LYS A 31 9.74 -8.02 -9.20
C LYS A 31 10.80 -7.45 -10.14
N THR A 32 10.47 -6.36 -10.82
CA THR A 32 11.39 -5.59 -11.67
C THR A 32 12.17 -4.61 -10.81
N ASP A 33 13.09 -5.16 -10.02
CA ASP A 33 14.03 -4.41 -9.19
C ASP A 33 15.09 -3.71 -10.06
N PHE A 34 15.75 -2.71 -9.47
CA PHE A 34 16.67 -1.81 -10.17
C PHE A 34 16.00 -1.05 -11.33
N GLY A 35 16.79 -0.73 -12.36
CA GLY A 35 16.37 0.01 -13.53
C GLY A 35 16.60 1.52 -13.44
N GLU A 36 17.08 2.03 -12.30
CA GLU A 36 17.46 3.45 -12.16
C GLU A 36 18.75 3.76 -12.92
N ASP A 37 19.71 2.84 -12.89
CA ASP A 37 21.01 2.95 -13.56
C ASP A 37 21.18 1.93 -14.68
N ILE A 38 21.94 2.33 -15.70
CA ILE A 38 22.41 1.48 -16.80
C ILE A 38 23.90 1.71 -17.03
N HIS A 39 24.59 0.79 -17.71
CA HIS A 39 26.00 1.01 -18.07
C HIS A 39 26.09 2.14 -19.10
N LEU A 40 26.54 3.33 -18.68
CA LEU A 40 26.58 4.53 -19.52
C LEU A 40 27.70 4.52 -20.57
N ASP A 41 28.68 3.65 -20.38
CA ASP A 41 29.83 3.40 -21.26
C ASP A 41 29.58 2.25 -22.25
N ALA A 42 28.35 1.74 -22.32
CA ALA A 42 27.95 0.70 -23.26
C ALA A 42 27.23 1.27 -24.49
N ASP A 43 27.36 0.57 -25.63
CA ASP A 43 26.60 0.84 -26.85
C ASP A 43 25.26 0.10 -26.82
N TYR A 44 24.15 0.85 -26.93
CA TYR A 44 22.80 0.30 -27.06
C TYR A 44 22.32 0.48 -28.50
N ALA A 45 21.50 -0.46 -28.99
CA ALA A 45 21.20 -0.63 -30.41
C ALA A 45 20.52 0.59 -31.06
N ASN A 46 19.54 1.20 -30.39
CA ASN A 46 18.67 2.21 -31.01
C ASN A 46 18.61 3.55 -30.25
N MET A 47 19.34 3.69 -29.14
CA MET A 47 19.34 4.92 -28.35
C MET A 47 20.65 5.08 -27.59
N PRO A 48 21.30 6.26 -27.58
CA PRO A 48 22.49 6.46 -26.76
C PRO A 48 22.17 6.36 -25.26
N ALA A 49 23.14 5.90 -24.47
CA ALA A 49 22.94 5.56 -23.06
C ALA A 49 22.41 6.75 -22.21
N ASP A 50 22.85 7.97 -22.49
CA ASP A 50 22.42 9.19 -21.78
C ASP A 50 20.92 9.50 -21.99
N LYS A 51 20.37 9.13 -23.16
CA LYS A 51 18.94 9.27 -23.46
C LYS A 51 18.14 8.07 -22.96
N LEU A 52 18.73 6.89 -22.99
CA LEU A 52 18.09 5.66 -22.53
C LEU A 52 17.96 5.61 -21.02
N HIS A 53 18.92 6.13 -20.25
CA HIS A 53 19.01 6.00 -18.80
C HIS A 53 17.66 6.20 -18.08
N ASN A 54 17.03 7.37 -18.23
CA ASN A 54 15.73 7.64 -17.58
C ASN A 54 14.54 6.96 -18.28
N LEU A 55 14.66 6.58 -19.56
CA LEU A 55 13.62 5.86 -20.29
C LEU A 55 13.63 4.36 -19.98
N TYR A 56 14.75 3.84 -19.48
CA TYR A 56 14.99 2.42 -19.28
C TYR A 56 13.93 1.75 -18.40
N PRO A 57 13.52 2.31 -17.24
CA PRO A 57 12.43 1.73 -16.43
C PRO A 57 11.16 1.47 -17.23
N LEU A 58 10.80 2.38 -18.15
CA LEU A 58 9.59 2.24 -18.96
C LEU A 58 9.66 1.03 -19.88
N LEU A 59 10.79 0.85 -20.58
CA LEU A 59 10.96 -0.26 -21.53
C LEU A 59 11.10 -1.58 -20.79
N TYR A 60 11.86 -1.59 -19.71
CA TYR A 60 12.08 -2.76 -18.85
C TYR A 60 10.77 -3.28 -18.26
N GLN A 61 9.98 -2.39 -17.63
CA GLN A 61 8.72 -2.75 -17.00
C GLN A 61 7.68 -3.16 -18.03
N ARG A 62 7.63 -2.48 -19.18
CA ARG A 62 6.76 -2.90 -20.29
C ARG A 62 7.06 -4.34 -20.72
N ALA A 63 8.34 -4.68 -20.92
CA ALA A 63 8.72 -6.03 -21.35
C ALA A 63 8.25 -7.10 -20.34
N ALA A 64 8.48 -6.88 -19.05
CA ALA A 64 8.05 -7.79 -17.99
C ALA A 64 6.52 -7.87 -17.84
N TRP A 65 5.84 -6.73 -17.92
CA TRP A 65 4.39 -6.64 -17.78
C TRP A 65 3.67 -7.31 -18.96
N GLU A 66 4.13 -7.10 -20.19
CA GLU A 66 3.54 -7.67 -21.41
C GLU A 66 3.59 -9.19 -21.39
N VAL A 67 4.74 -9.77 -21.05
CA VAL A 67 4.87 -11.24 -20.98
C VAL A 67 4.12 -11.82 -19.79
N THR A 68 4.09 -11.13 -18.65
CA THR A 68 3.25 -11.52 -17.51
C THR A 68 1.79 -11.60 -17.94
N LYS A 69 1.24 -10.52 -18.50
CA LYS A 69 -0.13 -10.48 -19.00
C LYS A 69 -0.42 -11.55 -20.06
N GLN A 70 0.53 -11.81 -20.96
CA GLN A 70 0.39 -12.82 -22.00
C GLN A 70 0.23 -14.23 -21.43
N VAL A 71 0.96 -14.57 -20.37
CA VAL A 71 0.98 -15.94 -19.80
C VAL A 71 -0.10 -16.12 -18.75
N THR A 72 -0.30 -15.14 -17.87
CA THR A 72 -1.22 -15.26 -16.72
C THR A 72 -2.63 -14.74 -17.02
N GLY A 73 -2.80 -13.96 -18.09
CA GLY A 73 -4.02 -13.21 -18.39
C GLY A 73 -4.12 -11.86 -17.64
N GLU A 74 -3.33 -11.67 -16.58
CA GLU A 74 -3.36 -10.52 -15.69
C GLU A 74 -2.04 -9.74 -15.76
N GLY A 75 -2.12 -8.43 -16.01
CA GLY A 75 -0.93 -7.59 -16.16
C GLY A 75 -0.47 -7.00 -14.84
N ILE A 76 0.60 -7.54 -14.27
CA ILE A 76 1.20 -7.04 -13.02
C ILE A 76 2.74 -7.12 -13.05
N ALA A 77 3.39 -6.12 -12.45
CA ALA A 77 4.81 -6.10 -12.12
C ALA A 77 4.99 -5.48 -10.72
N TRP A 78 6.12 -5.75 -10.07
CA TRP A 78 6.48 -5.09 -8.81
C TRP A 78 7.75 -4.26 -9.03
N SER A 79 7.59 -2.95 -9.27
CA SER A 79 8.62 -2.09 -9.88
C SER A 79 9.22 -1.05 -8.93
N ARG A 80 10.54 -0.82 -9.00
CA ARG A 80 11.24 0.19 -8.18
C ARG A 80 11.32 1.54 -8.89
N ALA A 81 12.04 1.54 -10.00
CA ALA A 81 12.26 2.72 -10.81
C ALA A 81 10.98 3.15 -11.54
N GLY A 82 10.97 4.36 -12.08
CA GLY A 82 9.83 4.85 -12.85
C GLY A 82 10.21 6.00 -13.75
N TRP A 83 9.44 6.14 -14.83
CA TRP A 83 9.47 7.30 -15.73
C TRP A 83 8.06 7.62 -16.19
N ALA A 84 7.90 8.75 -16.90
CA ALA A 84 6.62 9.11 -17.51
C ALA A 84 6.11 7.97 -18.42
N GLY A 85 4.93 7.45 -18.12
CA GLY A 85 4.32 6.31 -18.82
C GLY A 85 4.34 4.99 -18.02
N CYS A 86 5.16 4.88 -16.98
CA CYS A 86 5.26 3.67 -16.16
C CYS A 86 3.98 3.35 -15.38
N GLN A 87 3.11 4.34 -15.12
CA GLN A 87 1.82 4.12 -14.46
C GLN A 87 0.91 3.12 -15.19
N ARG A 88 1.19 2.84 -16.48
CA ARG A 88 0.49 1.82 -17.28
C ARG A 88 0.75 0.39 -16.80
N TYR A 89 1.82 0.18 -16.02
CA TYR A 89 2.32 -1.12 -15.60
C TYR A 89 2.29 -1.20 -14.06
N PRO A 90 1.12 -1.46 -13.44
CA PRO A 90 1.01 -1.50 -12.00
C PRO A 90 1.87 -2.65 -11.42
N LEU A 91 2.55 -2.47 -10.29
CA LEU A 91 2.61 -1.31 -9.39
C LEU A 91 4.06 -0.92 -9.04
N HIS A 92 4.22 0.19 -8.31
CA HIS A 92 5.52 0.71 -7.90
C HIS A 92 5.65 0.74 -6.37
N TRP A 93 6.78 0.29 -5.81
CA TRP A 93 6.99 0.36 -4.35
C TRP A 93 8.01 1.43 -3.94
N GLY A 94 7.93 1.88 -2.69
CA GLY A 94 8.72 2.99 -2.15
C GLY A 94 10.23 2.76 -1.96
N GLY A 95 10.79 1.65 -2.44
CA GLY A 95 12.22 1.34 -2.28
C GLY A 95 12.60 0.97 -0.85
N ASP A 96 13.89 1.16 -0.55
CA ASP A 96 14.56 0.56 0.61
C ASP A 96 14.51 1.50 1.84
N ALA A 97 13.30 1.78 2.34
CA ALA A 97 13.10 2.66 3.49
C ALA A 97 13.76 2.11 4.78
N ALA A 98 14.24 2.99 5.66
CA ALA A 98 14.70 2.58 6.98
C ALA A 98 13.52 2.10 7.85
N CYS A 99 13.73 1.09 8.68
CA CYS A 99 12.84 0.71 9.77
C CYS A 99 12.91 1.75 10.90
N SER A 100 12.37 2.94 10.65
CA SER A 100 12.26 4.05 11.62
C SER A 100 11.01 4.90 11.36
N TRP A 101 10.71 5.83 12.27
CA TRP A 101 9.62 6.79 12.10
C TRP A 101 9.87 7.74 10.92
N GLU A 102 11.12 8.14 10.70
CA GLU A 102 11.53 8.94 9.56
C GLU A 102 11.35 8.17 8.25
N GLY A 103 11.64 6.87 8.25
CA GLY A 103 11.38 5.98 7.11
C GLY A 103 9.90 5.88 6.78
N LEU A 104 9.04 5.75 7.80
CA LEU A 104 7.58 5.75 7.65
C LEU A 104 7.08 7.09 7.09
N ALA A 105 7.49 8.22 7.69
CA ALA A 105 7.14 9.56 7.22
C ALA A 105 7.61 9.81 5.78
N GLY A 106 8.88 9.51 5.49
CA GLY A 106 9.47 9.67 4.16
C GLY A 106 8.77 8.82 3.10
N SER A 107 8.39 7.59 3.44
CA SER A 107 7.64 6.71 2.54
C SER A 107 6.28 7.31 2.20
N LEU A 108 5.54 7.84 3.18
CA LEU A 108 4.26 8.49 2.93
C LEU A 108 4.41 9.72 2.02
N LYS A 109 5.39 10.59 2.28
CA LYS A 109 5.70 11.74 1.42
C LYS A 109 5.96 11.31 -0.03
N GLY A 110 6.77 10.27 -0.22
CA GLY A 110 7.06 9.70 -1.54
C GLY A 110 5.80 9.16 -2.23
N GLY A 111 4.98 8.39 -1.51
CA GLY A 111 3.71 7.87 -2.02
C GLY A 111 2.74 8.97 -2.47
N LEU A 112 2.60 10.04 -1.67
CA LEU A 112 1.74 11.18 -2.00
C LEU A 112 2.19 11.87 -3.29
N HIS A 113 3.47 12.18 -3.41
CA HIS A 113 4.01 12.80 -4.62
C HIS A 113 3.96 11.88 -5.84
N LEU A 114 4.15 10.57 -5.67
CA LEU A 114 4.02 9.61 -6.75
C LEU A 114 2.56 9.55 -7.26
N GLY A 115 1.58 9.57 -6.35
CA GLY A 115 0.16 9.67 -6.69
C GLY A 115 -0.17 10.96 -7.46
N LEU A 116 0.41 12.09 -7.06
CA LEU A 116 0.30 13.37 -7.79
C LEU A 116 1.06 13.37 -9.13
N SER A 117 1.90 12.36 -9.38
CA SER A 117 2.68 12.21 -10.61
C SER A 117 2.04 11.22 -11.60
N GLY A 118 0.76 10.89 -11.41
CA GLY A 118 -0.03 10.08 -12.33
C GLY A 118 0.02 8.57 -12.08
N PHE A 119 0.65 8.10 -11.00
CA PHE A 119 0.67 6.69 -10.63
C PHE A 119 -0.54 6.33 -9.76
N GLY A 120 -1.31 5.33 -10.17
CA GLY A 120 -2.51 4.90 -9.45
C GLY A 120 -2.25 4.02 -8.22
N TYR A 121 -1.25 3.15 -8.34
CA TYR A 121 -0.99 2.06 -7.39
C TYR A 121 0.43 2.18 -6.85
N TRP A 122 0.52 2.28 -5.52
CA TRP A 122 1.79 2.40 -4.80
C TRP A 122 1.82 1.48 -3.58
N SER A 123 2.98 0.89 -3.31
CA SER A 123 3.26 0.08 -2.13
C SER A 123 4.48 0.61 -1.39
N HIS A 124 4.69 0.12 -0.19
CA HIS A 124 5.92 0.30 0.57
C HIS A 124 6.23 -1.01 1.29
N ASP A 125 7.51 -1.21 1.64
CA ASP A 125 7.89 -2.36 2.45
C ASP A 125 7.49 -2.11 3.91
N ILE A 126 6.83 -3.08 4.53
CA ILE A 126 6.37 -3.00 5.91
C ILE A 126 7.29 -3.86 6.81
N PRO A 127 7.81 -3.33 7.93
CA PRO A 127 7.74 -1.95 8.43
C PRO A 127 9.04 -1.18 8.10
N GLY A 128 9.29 -0.96 6.82
CA GLY A 128 10.59 -0.54 6.30
C GLY A 128 11.46 -1.73 5.90
N PHE A 129 12.43 -1.44 5.05
CA PHE A 129 13.32 -2.41 4.46
C PHE A 129 14.48 -2.77 5.41
N HIS A 130 15.29 -1.80 5.83
CA HIS A 130 16.53 -2.07 6.56
C HIS A 130 16.54 -1.59 8.01
N GLY A 131 17.31 -2.28 8.85
CA GLY A 131 17.50 -1.91 10.25
C GLY A 131 18.41 -0.69 10.44
N VAL A 132 18.30 -0.05 11.60
CA VAL A 132 19.22 0.99 12.08
C VAL A 132 19.53 0.76 13.57
N PRO A 133 20.78 0.98 14.05
CA PRO A 133 21.96 1.32 13.27
C PRO A 133 22.56 0.14 12.49
N ASP A 134 22.23 -1.11 12.84
CA ASP A 134 22.67 -2.29 12.10
C ASP A 134 21.69 -2.61 10.97
N PHE A 135 22.19 -2.57 9.73
CA PHE A 135 21.40 -2.72 8.51
C PHE A 135 20.66 -4.06 8.42
N MET A 136 21.30 -5.16 8.83
CA MET A 136 20.77 -6.52 8.65
C MET A 136 20.16 -7.09 9.94
N ASN A 137 20.65 -6.68 11.10
CA ASN A 137 20.40 -7.38 12.36
C ASN A 137 19.69 -6.53 13.43
N ALA A 138 19.35 -5.26 13.15
CA ALA A 138 18.58 -4.49 14.12
C ALA A 138 17.21 -5.14 14.34
N VAL A 139 16.83 -5.20 15.62
CA VAL A 139 15.51 -5.69 16.04
C VAL A 139 14.52 -4.56 15.81
N ILE A 140 13.43 -4.87 15.10
CA ILE A 140 12.34 -3.92 14.86
C ILE A 140 11.41 -3.96 16.05
N SER A 141 11.08 -2.80 16.60
CA SER A 141 10.12 -2.72 17.70
C SER A 141 8.72 -3.12 17.24
N ASP A 142 7.99 -3.82 18.12
CA ASP A 142 6.59 -4.20 17.89
C ASP A 142 5.72 -2.97 17.59
N GLU A 143 5.99 -1.85 18.26
CA GLU A 143 5.27 -0.61 18.05
C GLU A 143 5.43 -0.06 16.63
N LEU A 144 6.66 0.07 16.13
CA LEU A 144 6.90 0.52 14.75
C LEU A 144 6.31 -0.46 13.75
N TYR A 145 6.48 -1.77 14.00
CA TYR A 145 5.92 -2.82 13.16
C TYR A 145 4.39 -2.68 13.04
N LEU A 146 3.71 -2.48 14.17
CA LEU A 146 2.27 -2.33 14.22
C LEU A 146 1.80 -1.01 13.58
N ARG A 147 2.47 0.13 13.85
CA ARG A 147 2.11 1.42 13.23
C ARG A 147 2.30 1.44 11.72
N TRP A 148 3.33 0.76 11.20
CA TRP A 148 3.51 0.63 9.76
C TRP A 148 2.53 -0.38 9.15
N THR A 149 2.19 -1.44 9.88
CA THR A 149 1.12 -2.37 9.49
C THR A 149 -0.20 -1.63 9.31
N GLN A 150 -0.56 -0.79 10.28
CA GLN A 150 -1.72 0.08 10.26
C GLN A 150 -1.76 0.97 9.02
N PHE A 151 -0.64 1.65 8.74
CA PHE A 151 -0.48 2.42 7.51
C PHE A 151 -0.71 1.56 6.26
N GLY A 152 -0.06 0.38 6.17
CA GLY A 152 -0.15 -0.51 5.03
C GLY A 152 -1.53 -1.12 4.76
N VAL A 153 -2.38 -1.28 5.78
CA VAL A 153 -3.78 -1.69 5.59
C VAL A 153 -4.52 -0.66 4.72
N PHE A 154 -4.19 0.62 4.91
CA PHE A 154 -4.80 1.75 4.21
C PHE A 154 -3.99 2.27 3.01
N THR A 155 -3.13 1.45 2.40
CA THR A 155 -2.48 1.78 1.12
C THR A 155 -3.01 0.92 -0.03
N SER A 156 -2.59 1.21 -1.26
CA SER A 156 -3.06 0.48 -2.44
C SER A 156 -2.71 -1.01 -2.35
N HIS A 157 -1.44 -1.32 -2.07
CA HIS A 157 -0.93 -2.68 -1.93
C HIS A 157 -0.13 -2.80 -0.63
N MET A 158 -0.24 -3.96 0.02
CA MET A 158 0.38 -4.25 1.31
C MET A 158 1.40 -5.37 1.14
N ARG A 159 2.67 -5.13 1.51
CA ARG A 159 3.74 -6.14 1.44
C ARG A 159 4.67 -6.03 2.65
N TYR A 160 4.93 -7.17 3.29
CA TYR A 160 6.00 -7.32 4.28
C TYR A 160 7.29 -7.73 3.58
N HIS A 161 8.35 -6.95 3.77
CA HIS A 161 9.68 -7.23 3.21
C HIS A 161 10.75 -6.46 3.97
N GLY A 162 11.99 -6.96 3.92
CA GLY A 162 13.15 -6.26 4.45
C GLY A 162 14.34 -7.18 4.67
N THR A 163 15.35 -6.65 5.37
CA THR A 163 16.65 -7.30 5.59
C THR A 163 16.62 -8.38 6.66
N SER A 164 15.62 -8.37 7.54
CA SER A 164 15.43 -9.33 8.62
C SER A 164 14.03 -9.95 8.58
N LYS A 165 13.71 -10.81 9.54
CA LYS A 165 12.43 -11.53 9.62
C LYS A 165 11.24 -10.56 9.59
N ARG A 166 10.17 -10.91 8.89
CA ARG A 166 8.98 -10.06 8.72
C ARG A 166 7.67 -10.76 9.01
N GLU A 167 7.72 -12.06 9.21
CA GLU A 167 6.56 -12.86 9.45
C GLU A 167 5.96 -12.52 10.83
N PRO A 168 4.62 -12.38 10.94
CA PRO A 168 3.97 -11.85 12.12
C PRO A 168 4.19 -12.71 13.38
N TYR A 169 4.48 -14.00 13.23
CA TYR A 169 4.79 -14.89 14.36
C TYR A 169 6.12 -14.57 15.06
N HIS A 170 6.97 -13.70 14.49
CA HIS A 170 8.12 -13.13 15.19
C HIS A 170 7.78 -11.97 16.12
N HIS A 171 6.53 -11.51 16.12
CA HIS A 171 6.00 -10.42 16.96
C HIS A 171 4.84 -10.93 17.83
N PRO A 172 5.05 -11.92 18.72
CA PRO A 172 3.97 -12.60 19.44
C PRO A 172 3.18 -11.67 20.38
N ALA A 173 3.81 -10.61 20.91
CA ALA A 173 3.15 -9.70 21.86
C ALA A 173 2.06 -8.82 21.21
N ILE A 174 2.12 -8.64 19.89
CA ILE A 174 1.13 -7.87 19.11
C ILE A 174 0.34 -8.74 18.12
N SER A 175 0.41 -10.07 18.26
CA SER A 175 -0.20 -11.01 17.32
C SER A 175 -1.71 -10.78 17.18
N ARG A 176 -2.41 -10.48 18.29
CA ARG A 176 -3.85 -10.22 18.28
C ARG A 176 -4.19 -8.99 17.43
N GLU A 177 -3.43 -7.91 17.61
CA GLU A 177 -3.56 -6.66 16.87
C GLU A 177 -3.27 -6.89 15.38
N LEU A 178 -2.21 -7.63 15.04
CA LEU A 178 -1.90 -7.95 13.64
C LEU A 178 -3.04 -8.69 12.94
N HIS A 179 -3.66 -9.67 13.60
CA HIS A 179 -4.82 -10.38 13.03
C HIS A 179 -6.03 -9.46 12.83
N TYR A 180 -6.29 -8.55 13.76
CA TYR A 180 -7.33 -7.53 13.60
C TYR A 180 -7.09 -6.72 12.31
N TRP A 181 -5.87 -6.23 12.12
CA TRP A 181 -5.47 -5.42 10.97
C TRP A 181 -5.48 -6.19 9.65
N PHE A 182 -5.03 -7.46 9.64
CA PHE A 182 -5.13 -8.31 8.46
C PHE A 182 -6.58 -8.57 8.05
N ARG A 183 -7.45 -8.86 9.02
CA ARG A 183 -8.88 -9.06 8.73
C ARG A 183 -9.52 -7.76 8.23
N LEU A 184 -9.14 -6.61 8.78
CA LEU A 184 -9.61 -5.32 8.27
C LEU A 184 -9.16 -5.09 6.82
N ARG A 185 -7.91 -5.45 6.46
CA ARG A 185 -7.44 -5.39 5.08
C ARG A 185 -8.32 -6.21 4.14
N TYR A 186 -8.61 -7.46 4.48
CA TYR A 186 -9.49 -8.32 3.68
C TYR A 186 -10.93 -7.79 3.62
N ALA A 187 -11.45 -7.28 4.74
CA ALA A 187 -12.76 -6.67 4.78
C ALA A 187 -12.87 -5.44 3.88
N LEU A 188 -11.79 -4.65 3.72
CA LEU A 188 -11.75 -3.47 2.86
C LEU A 188 -11.40 -3.75 1.39
N LEU A 189 -11.08 -4.99 1.00
CA LEU A 189 -10.75 -5.32 -0.39
C LEU A 189 -11.84 -4.90 -1.41
N PRO A 190 -13.15 -5.07 -1.16
CA PRO A 190 -14.16 -4.60 -2.10
C PRO A 190 -14.13 -3.08 -2.32
N TYR A 191 -13.93 -2.28 -1.26
CA TYR A 191 -13.71 -0.83 -1.36
C TYR A 191 -12.45 -0.51 -2.17
N LEU A 192 -11.34 -1.21 -1.90
CA LEU A 192 -10.10 -1.01 -2.65
C LEU A 192 -10.24 -1.36 -4.14
N LEU A 193 -10.99 -2.41 -4.47
CA LEU A 193 -11.28 -2.79 -5.86
C LEU A 193 -12.17 -1.76 -6.55
N GLN A 194 -13.18 -1.22 -5.85
CA GLN A 194 -14.00 -0.13 -6.36
C GLN A 194 -13.15 1.13 -6.65
N GLN A 195 -12.25 1.48 -5.73
CA GLN A 195 -11.34 2.62 -5.89
C GLN A 195 -10.26 2.36 -6.96
N ALA A 196 -9.82 1.11 -7.13
CA ALA A 196 -8.95 0.70 -8.22
C ALA A 196 -9.63 0.84 -9.59
N ASP A 197 -10.90 0.44 -9.71
CA ASP A 197 -11.68 0.65 -10.94
C ASP A 197 -11.83 2.15 -11.26
N ALA A 198 -12.17 2.97 -10.26
CA ALA A 198 -12.25 4.42 -10.42
C ALA A 198 -10.90 5.05 -10.83
N CYS A 199 -9.79 4.58 -10.25
CA CYS A 199 -8.44 5.02 -10.58
C CYS A 199 -8.14 4.83 -12.07
N THR A 200 -8.48 3.66 -12.65
CA THR A 200 -8.25 3.39 -14.08
C THR A 200 -9.05 4.27 -15.04
N LYS A 201 -10.11 4.92 -14.55
CA LYS A 201 -11.05 5.72 -15.36
C LYS A 201 -10.88 7.24 -15.21
N THR A 202 -10.27 7.68 -14.11
CA THR A 202 -10.28 9.11 -13.72
C THR A 202 -8.89 9.72 -13.56
N GLY A 203 -7.85 8.90 -13.32
CA GLY A 203 -6.51 9.38 -13.00
C GLY A 203 -6.29 9.73 -11.52
N TYR A 204 -7.30 9.58 -10.66
CA TYR A 204 -7.10 9.67 -9.21
C TYR A 204 -6.31 8.45 -8.69
N PRO A 205 -5.27 8.64 -7.88
CA PRO A 205 -4.58 7.52 -7.23
C PRO A 205 -5.41 6.92 -6.09
N LEU A 206 -5.02 5.75 -5.59
CA LEU A 206 -5.64 5.20 -4.38
C LEU A 206 -5.21 5.98 -3.14
N LEU A 207 -3.91 6.30 -3.01
CA LEU A 207 -3.36 7.14 -1.95
C LEU A 207 -3.30 8.59 -2.46
N ARG A 208 -4.14 9.46 -1.90
CA ARG A 208 -4.42 10.80 -2.43
C ARG A 208 -4.00 11.86 -1.44
N ALA A 209 -3.15 12.79 -1.87
CA ALA A 209 -2.89 14.00 -1.11
C ALA A 209 -4.18 14.79 -0.89
N LEU A 210 -4.34 15.39 0.29
CA LEU A 210 -5.57 16.10 0.67
C LEU A 210 -5.95 17.22 -0.33
N LEU A 211 -4.96 17.84 -0.98
CA LEU A 211 -5.15 18.87 -2.02
C LEU A 211 -5.97 18.39 -3.22
N LEU A 212 -6.03 17.08 -3.48
CA LEU A 212 -6.86 16.52 -4.57
C LEU A 212 -8.36 16.66 -4.30
N HIS A 213 -8.75 16.79 -3.03
CA HIS A 213 -10.13 16.99 -2.59
C HIS A 213 -10.40 18.43 -2.13
N HIS A 214 -9.38 19.12 -1.61
CA HIS A 214 -9.52 20.45 -1.01
C HIS A 214 -8.51 21.47 -1.59
N PRO A 215 -8.44 21.66 -2.92
CA PRO A 215 -7.37 22.46 -3.54
C PRO A 215 -7.39 23.94 -3.16
N SER A 216 -8.54 24.48 -2.73
CA SER A 216 -8.67 25.87 -2.30
C SER A 216 -8.24 26.11 -0.85
N ASP A 217 -8.07 25.05 -0.06
CA ASP A 217 -7.62 25.14 1.33
C ASP A 217 -6.10 25.12 1.37
N LYS A 218 -5.48 26.23 1.77
CA LYS A 218 -4.01 26.35 1.77
C LYS A 218 -3.34 25.46 2.81
N THR A 219 -4.05 25.06 3.86
CA THR A 219 -3.50 24.18 4.91
C THR A 219 -3.12 22.83 4.30
N VAL A 220 -4.00 22.25 3.48
CA VAL A 220 -3.79 20.91 2.93
C VAL A 220 -2.66 20.80 1.90
N TRP A 221 -2.17 21.92 1.36
CA TRP A 221 -0.98 21.94 0.50
C TRP A 221 0.33 21.69 1.26
N HIS A 222 0.28 21.79 2.60
CA HIS A 222 1.42 21.60 3.49
C HIS A 222 1.29 20.36 4.38
N ILE A 223 0.20 19.59 4.23
CA ILE A 223 -0.02 18.35 4.96
C ILE A 223 0.56 17.19 4.14
N ASP A 224 1.53 16.51 4.72
CA ASP A 224 2.22 15.38 4.10
C ASP A 224 2.24 14.12 4.99
N ASP A 225 1.48 14.16 6.08
CA ASP A 225 1.31 13.11 7.08
C ASP A 225 -0.16 12.68 7.27
N GLU A 226 -1.05 13.14 6.39
CA GLU A 226 -2.45 12.72 6.24
C GLU A 226 -2.80 12.59 4.75
N TYR A 227 -3.73 11.69 4.45
CA TYR A 227 -4.12 11.43 3.06
C TYR A 227 -5.53 10.84 2.97
N PHE A 228 -6.10 10.87 1.77
CA PHE A 228 -7.29 10.09 1.45
C PHE A 228 -6.89 8.72 0.88
N LEU A 229 -7.49 7.66 1.39
CA LEU A 229 -7.55 6.38 0.70
C LEU A 229 -8.86 6.30 -0.08
N GLY A 230 -8.78 6.45 -1.40
CA GLY A 230 -9.97 6.56 -2.25
C GLY A 230 -10.77 7.84 -1.96
N ASP A 231 -12.08 7.80 -2.12
CA ASP A 231 -12.94 8.99 -1.98
C ASP A 231 -13.34 9.32 -0.53
N ASP A 232 -13.44 8.29 0.30
CA ASP A 232 -14.23 8.36 1.53
C ASP A 232 -13.40 8.36 2.82
N LEU A 233 -12.19 7.79 2.82
CA LEU A 233 -11.39 7.56 4.01
C LEU A 233 -10.26 8.58 4.14
N LEU A 234 -10.31 9.46 5.14
CA LEU A 234 -9.19 10.31 5.56
C LEU A 234 -8.37 9.56 6.62
N VAL A 235 -7.08 9.42 6.38
CA VAL A 235 -6.16 8.57 7.13
C VAL A 235 -4.99 9.42 7.63
N ALA A 236 -4.73 9.39 8.93
CA ALA A 236 -3.65 10.15 9.58
C ALA A 236 -2.78 9.21 10.44
N PRO A 237 -1.82 8.47 9.85
CA PRO A 237 -1.00 7.46 10.54
C PRO A 237 -0.26 7.99 11.78
N VAL A 238 -0.07 7.19 12.82
CA VAL A 238 0.77 7.62 13.96
C VAL A 238 2.23 7.35 13.62
N ILE A 239 3.03 8.41 13.49
CA ILE A 239 4.43 8.36 13.03
C ILE A 239 5.38 8.78 14.16
N ASN A 240 5.12 8.30 15.37
CA ASN A 240 5.91 8.57 16.57
C ASN A 240 5.66 7.51 17.65
N ALA A 241 6.50 7.49 18.68
CA ALA A 241 6.41 6.54 19.80
C ALA A 241 5.55 7.06 20.97
N GLU A 242 5.21 8.35 20.97
CA GLU A 242 4.38 8.98 22.00
C GLU A 242 2.90 8.61 21.87
N ASN A 243 2.52 7.95 20.76
CA ASN A 243 1.16 7.50 20.48
C ASN A 243 0.13 8.65 20.51
N ARG A 244 0.57 9.84 20.11
CA ARG A 244 -0.20 11.08 20.09
C ARG A 244 0.14 11.89 18.84
N ARG A 245 -0.84 12.54 18.23
CA ARG A 245 -0.60 13.45 17.10
C ARG A 245 -1.69 14.48 16.97
N ASP A 246 -1.38 15.55 16.25
CA ASP A 246 -2.39 16.47 15.75
C ASP A 246 -3.00 15.91 14.45
N VAL A 247 -4.26 16.27 14.19
CA VAL A 247 -4.96 15.94 12.95
C VAL A 247 -5.73 17.15 12.44
N TYR A 248 -5.67 17.40 11.13
CA TYR A 248 -6.47 18.41 10.46
C TYR A 248 -7.63 17.77 9.69
N LEU A 249 -8.86 18.03 10.12
CA LEU A 249 -10.03 17.67 9.34
C LEU A 249 -10.36 18.83 8.39
N PRO A 250 -10.34 18.66 7.06
CA PRO A 250 -10.75 19.69 6.13
C PRO A 250 -12.28 19.86 6.15
N ALA A 251 -12.80 20.84 5.39
CA ALA A 251 -14.24 21.12 5.35
C ALA A 251 -15.07 19.87 4.99
N GLY A 252 -16.03 19.52 5.86
CA GLY A 252 -16.90 18.36 5.71
C GLY A 252 -17.39 17.81 7.05
N GLU A 253 -18.31 16.85 6.99
CA GLU A 253 -18.78 16.09 8.14
C GLU A 253 -18.03 14.76 8.21
N TRP A 254 -17.32 14.54 9.31
CA TRP A 254 -16.42 13.41 9.49
C TRP A 254 -16.88 12.52 10.64
N VAL A 255 -16.80 11.21 10.43
CA VAL A 255 -17.07 10.20 11.45
C VAL A 255 -15.81 9.38 11.67
N ASN A 256 -15.29 9.34 12.90
CA ASN A 256 -14.15 8.50 13.23
C ASN A 256 -14.52 7.03 13.01
N LEU A 257 -13.74 6.32 12.20
CA LEU A 257 -14.05 4.96 11.74
C LEU A 257 -14.08 3.96 12.91
N PHE A 258 -13.25 4.16 13.93
CA PHE A 258 -13.13 3.22 15.05
C PHE A 258 -14.09 3.53 16.21
N THR A 259 -14.38 4.80 16.47
CA THR A 259 -15.20 5.22 17.63
C THR A 259 -16.63 5.65 17.25
N GLY A 260 -16.87 5.97 15.98
CA GLY A 260 -18.12 6.56 15.52
C GLY A 260 -18.33 8.02 15.96
N GLN A 261 -17.32 8.67 16.56
CA GLN A 261 -17.40 10.08 16.95
C GLN A 261 -17.53 10.97 15.71
N ARG A 262 -18.49 11.90 15.74
CA ARG A 262 -18.72 12.89 14.69
C ARG A 262 -17.98 14.19 14.96
N THR A 263 -17.39 14.75 13.93
CA THR A 263 -16.68 16.03 13.98
C THR A 263 -16.89 16.79 12.66
N THR A 264 -17.34 18.03 12.77
CA THR A 264 -17.43 18.96 11.63
C THR A 264 -16.09 19.66 11.42
N GLY A 265 -15.55 19.60 10.19
CA GLY A 265 -14.41 20.40 9.75
C GLY A 265 -14.83 21.69 9.04
N PRO A 266 -13.90 22.64 8.77
CA PRO A 266 -12.47 22.50 8.95
C PRO A 266 -12.02 22.77 10.40
N CYS A 267 -11.24 21.89 10.99
CA CYS A 267 -10.70 22.09 12.33
C CYS A 267 -9.42 21.28 12.61
N TRP A 268 -8.64 21.75 13.58
CA TRP A 268 -7.52 21.00 14.15
C TRP A 268 -7.99 20.24 15.38
N LEU A 269 -7.70 18.94 15.41
CA LEU A 269 -7.79 18.09 16.59
C LEU A 269 -6.37 17.96 17.15
N THR A 270 -6.10 18.64 18.25
CA THR A 270 -4.76 18.68 18.85
C THR A 270 -4.58 17.59 19.88
N ASP A 271 -3.38 17.03 19.96
CA ASP A 271 -2.95 16.08 20.99
C ASP A 271 -3.91 14.87 21.10
N VAL A 272 -4.24 14.28 19.96
CA VAL A 272 -5.14 13.13 19.86
C VAL A 272 -4.41 11.88 20.35
N SER A 273 -4.89 11.27 21.44
CA SER A 273 -4.38 10.00 21.93
C SER A 273 -4.80 8.84 21.03
N CYS A 274 -3.81 8.05 20.60
CA CYS A 274 -4.00 6.98 19.63
C CYS A 274 -3.59 5.65 20.29
N PRO A 275 -4.52 4.85 20.85
CA PRO A 275 -4.17 3.56 21.44
C PRO A 275 -3.60 2.61 20.38
N LEU A 276 -2.69 1.69 20.72
CA LEU A 276 -2.07 0.79 19.72
C LEU A 276 -3.07 -0.04 18.89
N LYS A 277 -4.28 -0.32 19.41
CA LYS A 277 -5.33 -1.05 18.67
C LYS A 277 -5.85 -0.27 17.45
N ALA A 278 -5.79 1.06 17.47
CA ALA A 278 -6.39 1.92 16.46
C ALA A 278 -5.47 3.08 16.08
N PHE A 279 -5.77 3.75 14.97
CA PHE A 279 -5.15 5.03 14.68
C PHE A 279 -6.16 5.96 14.00
N PRO A 280 -5.85 7.26 13.90
CA PRO A 280 -6.79 8.25 13.39
C PRO A 280 -7.20 7.98 11.94
N VAL A 281 -8.47 7.56 11.76
CA VAL A 281 -9.11 7.38 10.46
C VAL A 281 -10.53 7.92 10.56
N TRP A 282 -10.90 8.77 9.61
CA TRP A 282 -12.25 9.31 9.46
C TRP A 282 -12.83 8.89 8.13
N VAL A 283 -14.14 8.76 8.13
CA VAL A 283 -14.94 8.50 6.95
C VAL A 283 -15.97 9.62 6.81
N ARG A 284 -16.30 10.03 5.58
CA ARG A 284 -17.34 11.03 5.34
C ARG A 284 -18.69 10.54 5.88
N GLU A 285 -19.44 11.42 6.54
CA GLU A 285 -20.81 11.09 6.93
C GLU A 285 -21.67 10.82 5.69
N GLY A 286 -22.49 9.77 5.74
CA GLY A 286 -23.29 9.28 4.61
C GLY A 286 -22.54 8.39 3.62
N ALA A 287 -21.23 8.15 3.79
CA ALA A 287 -20.49 7.22 2.94
C ALA A 287 -21.02 5.80 3.04
N SER A 288 -20.88 5.03 1.96
CA SER A 288 -21.29 3.63 1.87
C SER A 288 -20.12 2.80 1.35
N LEU A 289 -19.39 2.16 2.26
CA LEU A 289 -18.18 1.40 1.93
C LEU A 289 -18.54 -0.06 1.62
N PRO A 290 -18.29 -0.59 0.42
CA PRO A 290 -18.42 -2.03 0.18
C PRO A 290 -17.33 -2.77 0.98
N VAL A 291 -17.76 -3.72 1.80
CA VAL A 291 -16.91 -4.50 2.70
C VAL A 291 -17.22 -5.99 2.64
N TYR A 292 -16.25 -6.83 2.99
CA TYR A 292 -16.39 -8.28 3.04
C TYR A 292 -16.41 -8.77 4.51
N PRO A 293 -17.55 -9.21 5.05
CA PRO A 293 -17.69 -9.47 6.49
C PRO A 293 -17.34 -10.90 6.91
N TYR A 294 -16.72 -11.70 6.04
CA TYR A 294 -16.41 -13.10 6.29
C TYR A 294 -14.91 -13.33 6.45
N LEU A 295 -14.55 -14.22 7.37
CA LEU A 295 -13.16 -14.64 7.56
C LEU A 295 -12.73 -15.50 6.38
N VAL A 296 -11.58 -15.17 5.81
CA VAL A 296 -10.93 -15.90 4.71
C VAL A 296 -9.43 -15.99 4.99
N ALA A 297 -8.80 -17.05 4.50
CA ALA A 297 -7.35 -17.23 4.57
C ALA A 297 -6.62 -16.60 3.38
N CYS A 298 -7.28 -16.55 2.21
CA CYS A 298 -6.76 -15.95 0.98
C CYS A 298 -7.88 -15.35 0.13
N THR A 299 -7.51 -14.64 -0.93
CA THR A 299 -8.47 -14.01 -1.85
C THR A 299 -9.30 -15.02 -2.66
N ASP A 300 -8.81 -16.24 -2.86
CA ASP A 300 -9.52 -17.29 -3.61
C ASP A 300 -10.78 -17.79 -2.88
N GLU A 301 -10.85 -17.60 -1.56
CA GLU A 301 -12.02 -17.93 -0.75
C GLU A 301 -13.07 -16.82 -0.73
N MET A 302 -12.76 -15.64 -1.29
CA MET A 302 -13.68 -14.51 -1.31
C MET A 302 -14.71 -14.66 -2.44
N ASN A 303 -16.00 -14.62 -2.08
CA ASN A 303 -17.08 -14.44 -3.04
C ASN A 303 -17.61 -13.00 -2.97
N LEU A 304 -17.14 -12.13 -3.87
CA LEU A 304 -17.50 -10.70 -3.87
C LEU A 304 -19.01 -10.43 -4.01
N GLU A 305 -19.84 -11.38 -4.47
CA GLU A 305 -21.29 -11.24 -4.46
C GLU A 305 -21.88 -11.16 -3.03
N LYS A 306 -21.13 -11.63 -2.03
CA LYS A 306 -21.49 -11.55 -0.61
C LYS A 306 -20.97 -10.30 0.08
N MET A 307 -20.36 -9.36 -0.65
CA MET A 307 -19.99 -8.07 -0.07
C MET A 307 -21.25 -7.33 0.39
N VAL A 308 -21.10 -6.52 1.43
CA VAL A 308 -22.17 -5.69 1.99
C VAL A 308 -21.70 -4.26 2.10
N ASN A 309 -22.62 -3.31 2.11
CA ASN A 309 -22.27 -1.91 2.31
C ASN A 309 -22.29 -1.57 3.79
N LEU A 310 -21.15 -1.14 4.31
CA LEU A 310 -21.06 -0.46 5.60
C LEU A 310 -21.45 1.00 5.41
N VAL A 311 -22.65 1.35 5.86
CA VAL A 311 -23.20 2.71 5.75
C VAL A 311 -22.82 3.52 6.98
N ILE A 312 -22.28 4.72 6.76
CA ILE A 312 -21.87 5.66 7.81
C ILE A 312 -23.01 6.66 8.06
N ASP A 313 -24.11 6.15 8.61
CA ASP A 313 -25.27 6.97 8.99
C ASP A 313 -25.23 7.34 10.48
N GLU A 314 -26.30 7.96 10.98
CA GLU A 314 -26.49 8.35 12.39
C GLU A 314 -26.45 7.18 13.40
N THR A 315 -26.54 5.93 12.94
CA THR A 315 -26.51 4.72 13.77
C THR A 315 -25.11 4.13 13.88
N PHE A 316 -24.16 4.52 13.02
CA PHE A 316 -22.78 4.03 13.08
C PHE A 316 -22.09 4.46 14.39
N ARG A 317 -21.54 3.48 15.12
CA ARG A 317 -20.86 3.65 16.43
C ARG A 317 -19.41 3.11 16.42
N GLY A 318 -18.80 3.06 15.25
CA GLY A 318 -17.44 2.53 15.06
C GLY A 318 -17.41 1.07 14.58
N LEU A 319 -16.26 0.64 14.05
CA LEU A 319 -16.08 -0.68 13.44
C LEU A 319 -16.41 -1.85 14.37
N ASP A 320 -15.99 -1.80 15.64
CA ASP A 320 -16.22 -2.89 16.60
C ASP A 320 -17.71 -3.09 16.92
N ALA A 321 -18.53 -2.03 16.81
CA ALA A 321 -19.98 -2.09 16.98
C ALA A 321 -20.74 -2.33 15.66
N SER A 322 -20.04 -2.43 14.54
CA SER A 322 -20.62 -2.65 13.21
C SER A 322 -20.74 -4.13 12.86
N LEU A 323 -21.26 -4.42 11.66
CA LEU A 323 -21.29 -5.77 11.08
C LEU A 323 -19.90 -6.42 10.99
N LEU A 324 -18.81 -5.64 10.98
CA LEU A 324 -17.43 -6.14 10.95
C LEU A 324 -16.89 -6.50 12.33
N GLY A 325 -17.50 -6.03 13.42
CA GLY A 325 -17.03 -6.25 14.78
C GLY A 325 -16.73 -7.72 15.12
N PRO A 326 -17.64 -8.66 14.84
CA PRO A 326 -17.39 -10.09 15.04
C PRO A 326 -16.21 -10.64 14.25
N LEU A 327 -16.05 -10.24 12.98
CA LEU A 327 -14.92 -10.64 12.14
C LEU A 327 -13.60 -10.14 12.74
N LEU A 328 -13.54 -8.84 13.02
CA LEU A 328 -12.30 -8.18 13.45
C LEU A 328 -11.81 -8.71 14.80
N ASN A 329 -12.74 -9.04 15.71
CA ASN A 329 -12.44 -9.49 17.05
C ASN A 329 -12.48 -11.03 17.23
N ALA A 330 -12.65 -11.80 16.15
CA ALA A 330 -12.70 -13.26 16.22
C ALA A 330 -11.46 -13.87 16.91
N GLU A 331 -11.66 -14.89 17.74
CA GLU A 331 -10.54 -15.60 18.37
C GLU A 331 -9.65 -16.30 17.32
N GLN A 332 -8.37 -16.47 17.64
CA GLN A 332 -7.49 -17.26 16.78
C GLN A 332 -7.90 -18.73 16.86
N PRO A 333 -7.97 -19.47 15.74
CA PRO A 333 -8.03 -20.92 15.81
C PRO A 333 -6.83 -21.41 16.63
N SER A 334 -7.06 -22.21 17.66
CA SER A 334 -5.98 -22.79 18.44
C SER A 334 -5.08 -23.59 17.50
N ILE A 335 -3.84 -23.13 17.28
CA ILE A 335 -2.83 -23.93 16.59
C ILE A 335 -2.46 -25.04 17.57
N GLN A 336 -3.14 -26.20 17.49
CA GLN A 336 -2.59 -27.39 18.12
C GLN A 336 -1.25 -27.65 17.43
N PRO A 337 -0.13 -27.79 18.16
CA PRO A 337 1.13 -28.15 17.55
C PRO A 337 0.93 -29.50 16.86
N THR A 338 0.96 -29.49 15.53
CA THR A 338 1.04 -30.72 14.76
C THR A 338 2.31 -31.43 15.21
N SER A 339 2.14 -32.54 15.92
CA SER A 339 3.22 -33.45 16.28
C SER A 339 3.98 -33.81 14.99
N SER A 340 5.23 -33.39 14.93
CA SER A 340 6.17 -33.79 13.89
C SER A 340 6.25 -35.31 13.83
N HIS A 341 5.94 -35.88 12.66
CA HIS A 341 6.33 -37.23 12.28
C HIS A 341 7.42 -37.17 11.23
#